data_AF-A0A257S1Y3-F1
#
_entry.id   AF-A0A257S1Y3-F1
#
_cell.length_a   1.000
_cell.length_b   1.000
_cell.length_c   1.000
_cell.angle_alpha   90.00
_cell.angle_beta   90.00
_cell.angle_gamma   90.00
#
_symmetry.space_group_name_H-M   'P 1'
#
loop_
_entity.id
_entity.type
_entity.pdbx_description
1 polymer ?
#
loop_
_entity_poly.entity_id
_entity_poly.type
_entity_poly.pdbx_seq_one_letter_code
_entity_poly.pdbx_strand_id
1 'polypeptide(L)'
;DASNNISLVYRGTPRQALQQLQVGNVSFDAPASRFITAGIPSGNYGLQAIGRIGPLDIRAIAAQQMGNVVQDRDFEIGDSAYSNGRLDIADWQVEARRFFFTVDPRLFRGEYPNVDLLDRAQLARIASALPDTLRPVKVLVYRLQYGTQPQNPNGPRFRVLGDPSPARQTYDLLREGVDYYMDPSQLWFALVRPLNPTSERLVVAYYVRIGGRDTVWTTTGGTPDVQATAADQWANLVSDPGVGPGSPAFDREIRSVYRIGGEDMARSSVQLRVFAGAGEQERPIAGPAQTYLQMFGLAQANNSERFDVENRVWPRPSDPNINNYSRIIRVN
;
A
#
# COMPACT_ATOMS: atom_id res chain seq x y z
N ASP A 1 27.70 2.87 10.94
CA ASP A 1 28.35 4.08 11.47
C ASP A 1 28.63 3.96 12.95
N ALA A 2 29.87 4.20 13.35
CA ALA A 2 30.34 4.05 14.72
C ALA A 2 29.76 5.15 15.63
N SER A 3 28.91 4.80 16.60
CA SER A 3 28.47 5.75 17.64
C SER A 3 29.59 5.90 18.69
N ASN A 4 30.36 6.98 18.61
CA ASN A 4 31.24 7.36 19.72
C ASN A 4 30.38 7.85 20.88
N ASN A 5 30.33 7.10 21.98
CA ASN A 5 29.61 7.47 23.19
C ASN A 5 30.59 8.14 24.18
N ILE A 6 30.65 9.47 24.18
CA ILE A 6 31.45 10.23 25.14
C ILE A 6 30.59 10.56 26.35
N SER A 7 30.96 10.05 27.53
CA SER A 7 30.31 10.38 28.80
C SER A 7 31.28 11.01 29.79
N LEU A 8 30.87 12.10 30.44
CA LEU A 8 31.61 12.74 31.53
C LEU A 8 30.74 12.73 32.80
N VAL A 9 31.31 12.31 33.92
CA VAL A 9 30.62 12.28 35.22
C VAL A 9 31.45 13.00 36.27
N TYR A 10 30.84 14.00 36.91
CA TYR A 10 31.33 14.63 38.12
C TYR A 10 30.50 14.18 39.33
N ARG A 11 31.17 13.86 40.44
CA ARG A 11 30.53 13.56 41.73
C ARG A 11 31.03 14.54 42.78
N GLY A 12 30.09 15.21 43.44
CA GLY A 12 30.37 16.09 44.56
C GLY A 12 30.58 15.31 45.86
N THR A 13 31.09 16.00 46.88
CA THR A 13 31.25 15.47 48.23
C THR A 13 29.93 15.53 49.02
N PRO A 14 29.76 14.75 50.10
CA PRO A 14 28.47 14.64 50.82
C PRO A 14 27.91 15.96 51.36
N ARG A 15 28.73 17.01 51.50
CA ARG A 15 28.33 18.33 52.00
C ARG A 15 28.12 19.38 50.90
N GLN A 16 28.34 19.04 49.63
CA GLN A 16 28.13 19.96 48.51
C GLN A 16 26.68 19.96 48.03
N ALA A 17 26.19 21.13 47.61
CA ALA A 17 24.83 21.23 47.07
C ALA A 17 24.66 20.45 45.76
N LEU A 18 25.69 20.42 44.90
CA LEU A 18 25.73 19.59 43.71
C LEU A 18 26.33 18.23 44.06
N GLN A 19 25.55 17.15 43.87
CA GLN A 19 25.96 15.79 44.19
C GLN A 19 26.46 15.04 42.96
N GLN A 20 25.85 15.26 41.80
CA GLN A 20 26.26 14.62 40.56
C GLN A 20 25.94 15.51 39.36
N LEU A 21 26.87 15.59 38.40
CA LEU A 21 26.65 16.16 37.07
C LEU A 21 27.12 15.16 36.03
N GLN A 22 26.24 14.77 35.11
CA GLN A 22 26.52 13.81 34.05
C GLN A 22 26.22 14.43 32.68
N VAL A 23 27.13 14.22 31.75
CA VAL A 23 27.00 14.57 30.33
C VAL A 23 27.09 13.28 29.52
N GLY A 24 26.10 12.98 28.69
CA GLY A 24 26.04 11.77 27.88
C GLY A 24 24.62 11.26 27.70
N ASN A 25 24.45 9.95 27.56
CA ASN A 25 23.12 9.35 27.57
C ASN A 25 22.49 9.49 28.97
N VAL A 26 21.37 10.20 29.06
CA VAL A 26 20.65 10.44 30.31
C VAL A 26 19.28 9.73 30.27
N SER A 27 18.91 9.09 31.37
CA SER A 27 17.58 8.52 31.60
C SER A 27 16.90 9.20 32.78
N PHE A 28 15.57 9.31 32.73
CA PHE A 28 14.78 9.84 33.83
C PHE A 28 13.84 8.78 34.38
N ASP A 29 14.18 8.26 35.56
CA ASP A 29 13.26 7.43 36.33
C ASP A 29 12.42 8.33 37.24
N ALA A 30 11.22 8.69 36.77
CA ALA A 30 10.25 9.43 37.56
C ALA A 30 9.65 8.53 38.65
N PRO A 31 9.47 9.02 39.90
CA PRO A 31 8.67 8.32 40.89
C PRO A 31 7.25 8.07 40.36
N ALA A 32 6.72 6.86 40.57
CA ALA A 32 5.38 6.50 40.12
C ALA A 32 4.34 7.50 40.67
N SER A 33 3.75 8.30 39.78
CA SER A 33 2.72 9.28 40.11
C SER A 33 1.55 9.14 39.13
N ARG A 34 0.33 9.13 39.67
CA ARG A 34 -0.91 9.12 38.86
C ARG A 34 -1.21 10.46 38.18
N PHE A 35 -0.41 11.50 38.44
CA PHE A 35 -0.64 12.86 37.95
C PHE A 35 0.50 13.40 37.08
N ILE A 36 1.57 12.63 36.86
CA ILE A 36 2.73 13.07 36.06
C ILE A 36 3.07 11.98 35.06
N THR A 37 2.71 12.19 33.79
CA THR A 37 3.19 11.37 32.67
C THR A 37 4.53 11.92 32.22
N ALA A 38 5.63 11.43 32.79
CA ALA A 38 6.97 11.78 32.34
C ALA A 38 7.37 10.90 31.15
N GLY A 39 7.02 11.33 29.94
CA GLY A 39 7.52 10.70 28.71
C GLY A 39 8.89 11.26 28.33
N ILE A 40 9.97 10.73 28.90
CA ILE A 40 11.32 10.93 28.34
C ILE A 40 11.83 9.55 27.88
N PRO A 41 11.76 9.25 26.58
CA PRO A 41 12.23 7.97 26.02
C PRO A 41 13.71 7.73 26.35
N SER A 42 14.09 6.46 26.54
CA SER A 42 15.49 6.07 26.72
C SER A 42 16.29 6.29 25.44
N GLY A 43 17.43 6.98 25.53
CA GLY A 43 18.35 7.20 24.39
C GLY A 43 18.68 8.66 24.04
N ASN A 44 18.40 9.62 24.93
CA ASN A 44 18.68 11.03 24.67
C ASN A 44 20.09 11.43 25.14
N TYR A 45 20.83 12.17 24.30
CA TYR A 45 22.12 12.75 24.67
C TYR A 45 21.89 14.11 25.35
N GLY A 46 22.37 14.27 26.58
CA GLY A 46 22.04 15.43 27.40
C GLY A 46 22.85 15.59 28.67
N LEU A 47 22.42 16.55 29.48
CA LEU A 47 22.99 16.94 30.76
C LEU A 47 22.02 16.57 31.87
N GLN A 48 22.48 15.87 32.90
CA GLN A 48 21.74 15.60 34.13
C GLN A 48 22.49 16.16 35.33
N ALA A 49 21.79 16.92 36.19
CA ALA A 49 22.30 17.43 37.45
C ALA A 49 21.42 16.95 38.62
N ILE A 50 22.07 16.44 39.67
CA ILE A 50 21.44 16.03 40.92
C ILE A 50 22.06 16.87 42.03
N GLY A 51 21.21 17.57 42.77
CA GLY A 51 21.62 18.38 43.91
C GLY A 51 20.72 18.17 45.11
N ARG A 52 21.23 18.54 46.28
CA ARG A 52 20.49 18.55 47.53
C ARG A 52 20.57 19.94 48.15
N ILE A 53 19.42 20.52 48.46
CA ILE A 53 19.31 21.80 49.16
C ILE A 53 18.49 21.56 50.43
N GLY A 54 19.17 21.47 51.57
CA GLY A 54 18.53 21.09 52.84
C GLY A 54 17.92 19.68 52.77
N PRO A 55 16.63 19.49 53.12
CA PRO A 55 15.95 18.20 52.99
C PRO A 55 15.44 17.90 51.57
N LEU A 56 15.59 18.86 50.63
CA LEU A 56 15.07 18.73 49.27
C LEU A 56 16.11 18.13 48.33
N ASP A 57 15.76 17.05 47.65
CA ASP A 57 16.50 16.51 46.52
C ASP A 57 15.96 17.12 45.21
N ILE A 58 16.83 17.78 44.44
CA ILE A 58 16.50 18.40 43.16
C ILE A 58 17.20 17.62 42.04
N ARG A 59 16.45 17.26 41.01
CA ARG A 59 16.98 16.64 39.79
C ARG A 59 16.57 17.47 38.59
N ALA A 60 17.52 17.84 37.75
CA ALA A 60 17.30 18.60 36.52
C ALA A 60 17.95 17.85 35.34
N ILE A 61 17.24 17.80 34.21
CA ILE A 61 17.70 17.15 32.98
C ILE A 61 17.42 18.07 31.80
N ALA A 62 18.42 18.26 30.95
CA ALA A 62 18.30 18.93 29.66
C ALA A 62 18.92 18.03 28.59
N ALA A 63 18.12 17.47 27.69
CA ALA A 63 18.59 16.53 26.68
C ALA A 63 18.03 16.86 25.29
N GLN A 64 18.83 16.61 24.25
CA GLN A 64 18.39 16.71 22.86
C GLN A 64 18.09 15.30 22.34
N GLN A 65 16.90 15.12 21.76
CA GLN A 65 16.50 13.85 21.17
C GLN A 65 17.31 13.62 19.88
N MET A 66 18.27 12.70 19.95
CA MET A 66 18.99 12.19 18.78
C MET A 66 18.60 10.72 18.58
N GLY A 67 17.48 10.48 17.91
CA GLY A 67 17.05 9.13 17.61
C GLY A 67 15.57 9.01 17.30
N ASN A 68 15.29 8.38 16.16
CA ASN A 68 13.97 7.94 15.71
C ASN A 68 13.20 7.33 16.87
N VAL A 69 11.90 7.64 16.99
CA VAL A 69 10.98 6.88 17.84
C VAL A 69 11.03 5.43 17.36
N VAL A 70 11.79 4.60 18.06
CA VAL A 70 11.82 3.16 17.83
C VAL A 70 10.49 2.65 18.33
N GLN A 71 9.70 2.09 17.40
CA GLN A 71 8.48 1.32 17.66
C GLN A 71 8.66 0.46 18.91
N ASP A 72 7.68 0.51 19.82
CA ASP A 72 7.50 -0.54 20.82
C ASP A 72 7.58 -1.89 20.10
N ARG A 73 8.62 -2.66 20.43
CA ARG A 73 8.76 -4.05 20.03
C ARG A 73 8.55 -4.88 21.28
N ASP A 74 7.32 -5.31 21.49
CA ASP A 74 7.02 -6.32 22.47
C ASP A 74 7.57 -7.66 21.96
N PHE A 75 8.67 -8.11 22.58
CA PHE A 75 9.24 -9.44 22.38
C PHE A 75 8.61 -10.41 23.36
N GLU A 76 7.71 -11.27 22.87
CA GLU A 76 7.28 -12.44 23.61
C GLU A 76 8.36 -13.53 23.48
N ILE A 77 8.90 -13.99 24.60
CA ILE A 77 9.95 -15.02 24.64
C ILE A 77 9.32 -16.38 24.32
N GLY A 78 9.49 -16.83 23.08
CA GLY A 78 9.06 -18.14 22.61
C GLY A 78 9.35 -18.31 21.12
N ASP A 79 10.50 -18.91 20.82
CA ASP A 79 10.92 -19.53 19.55
C ASP A 79 10.23 -19.04 18.25
N SER A 80 10.53 -17.80 17.85
CA SER A 80 10.61 -17.27 16.48
C SER A 80 10.55 -15.76 16.57
N ALA A 81 11.60 -15.07 16.15
CA ALA A 81 11.66 -13.60 16.15
C ALA A 81 10.70 -13.02 15.08
N TYR A 82 9.41 -12.98 15.39
CA TYR A 82 8.45 -12.19 14.63
C TYR A 82 8.64 -10.72 15.03
N SER A 83 8.98 -9.88 14.07
CA SER A 83 8.98 -8.42 14.24
C SER A 83 7.54 -7.95 14.45
N ASN A 84 7.09 -7.89 15.70
CA ASN A 84 5.85 -7.21 16.12
C ASN A 84 6.00 -5.69 15.99
N GLY A 85 6.16 -5.19 14.76
CA GLY A 85 6.19 -3.77 14.49
C GLY A 85 4.78 -3.27 14.18
N ARG A 86 4.21 -2.44 15.05
CA ARG A 86 3.00 -1.67 14.71
C ARG A 86 3.31 -0.80 13.49
N LEU A 87 2.62 -1.06 12.38
CA LEU A 87 2.73 -0.28 11.15
C LEU A 87 1.56 0.71 11.06
N ASP A 88 1.85 1.99 11.22
CA ASP A 88 0.89 3.06 10.97
C ASP A 88 0.97 3.47 9.50
N ILE A 89 -0.16 3.42 8.79
CA ILE A 89 -0.28 3.74 7.36
C ILE A 89 -1.29 4.88 7.21
N ALA A 90 -0.86 6.00 6.62
CA ALA A 90 -1.75 7.10 6.30
C ALA A 90 -2.63 6.77 5.08
N ASP A 91 -3.78 7.44 4.98
CA ASP A 91 -4.76 7.29 3.89
C ASP A 91 -4.16 7.49 2.49
N TRP A 92 -3.17 8.38 2.36
CA TRP A 92 -2.48 8.66 1.10
C TRP A 92 -1.35 7.66 0.76
N GLN A 93 -0.94 6.79 1.69
CA GLN A 93 0.14 5.81 1.49
C GLN A 93 -0.35 4.55 0.76
N VAL A 94 -1.07 4.75 -0.33
CA VAL A 94 -1.57 3.67 -1.20
C VAL A 94 -0.42 3.02 -1.96
N GLU A 95 -0.59 1.75 -2.32
CA GLU A 95 0.32 0.99 -3.19
C GLU A 95 0.17 1.49 -4.65
N ALA A 96 0.85 2.60 -4.94
CA ALA A 96 0.74 3.29 -6.20
C ALA A 96 1.33 2.48 -7.37
N ARG A 97 0.81 2.76 -8.58
CA ARG A 97 1.32 2.28 -9.87
C ARG A 97 1.40 0.77 -10.02
N ARG A 98 0.60 0.03 -9.26
CA ARG A 98 0.65 -1.44 -9.22
C ARG A 98 -0.67 -2.11 -9.56
N PHE A 99 -1.78 -1.58 -9.06
CA PHE A 99 -3.12 -2.15 -9.23
C PHE A 99 -3.91 -1.32 -10.24
N PHE A 100 -4.51 -1.98 -11.22
CA PHE A 100 -5.24 -1.32 -12.29
C PHE A 100 -6.53 -2.04 -12.66
N PHE A 101 -7.56 -1.28 -13.00
CA PHE A 101 -8.75 -1.77 -13.69
C PHE A 101 -8.46 -1.95 -15.18
N THR A 102 -9.01 -3.03 -15.76
CA THR A 102 -8.90 -3.36 -17.20
C THR A 102 -9.66 -2.36 -18.06
N VAL A 103 -10.87 -2.02 -17.64
CA VAL A 103 -11.78 -1.09 -18.32
C VAL A 103 -11.96 0.16 -17.47
N ASP A 104 -12.57 1.21 -18.03
CA ASP A 104 -12.94 2.41 -17.25
C ASP A 104 -13.90 1.99 -16.12
N PRO A 105 -13.51 2.15 -14.84
CA PRO A 105 -14.34 1.67 -13.74
C PRO A 105 -15.62 2.49 -13.52
N ARG A 106 -15.76 3.67 -14.15
CA ARG A 106 -17.03 4.40 -14.17
C ARG A 106 -18.14 3.62 -14.88
N LEU A 107 -17.78 2.63 -15.71
CA LEU A 107 -18.72 1.70 -16.33
C LEU A 107 -19.34 0.71 -15.32
N PHE A 108 -18.79 0.59 -14.11
CA PHE A 108 -19.31 -0.29 -13.05
C PHE A 108 -20.54 0.30 -12.33
N ARG A 109 -21.04 1.45 -12.81
CA ARG A 109 -22.27 2.10 -12.32
C ARG A 109 -22.19 2.35 -10.80
N GLY A 110 -23.26 2.05 -10.06
CA GLY A 110 -23.35 2.29 -8.62
C GLY A 110 -22.35 1.51 -7.76
N GLU A 111 -21.55 0.63 -8.35
CA GLU A 111 -20.48 -0.09 -7.66
C GLU A 111 -19.18 0.73 -7.57
N TYR A 112 -18.95 1.70 -8.47
CA TYR A 112 -17.77 2.58 -8.41
C TYR A 112 -18.09 3.87 -7.63
N PRO A 113 -17.24 4.35 -6.70
CA PRO A 113 -15.84 3.93 -6.45
C PRO A 113 -15.67 2.69 -5.55
N ASN A 114 -16.73 2.23 -4.88
CA ASN A 114 -16.72 1.19 -3.85
C ASN A 114 -16.70 -0.25 -4.42
N VAL A 115 -15.88 -0.48 -5.45
CA VAL A 115 -15.62 -1.84 -5.95
C VAL A 115 -14.84 -2.55 -4.86
N ASP A 116 -15.05 -3.84 -4.64
CA ASP A 116 -14.24 -4.66 -3.76
C ASP A 116 -13.44 -5.64 -4.62
N LEU A 117 -12.09 -5.58 -4.55
CA LEU A 117 -11.26 -6.47 -5.38
C LEU A 117 -11.32 -7.92 -4.89
N LEU A 118 -11.74 -8.14 -3.65
CA LEU A 118 -11.66 -9.43 -2.98
C LEU A 118 -13.03 -10.12 -2.89
N ASP A 119 -14.13 -9.40 -3.15
CA ASP A 119 -15.46 -9.98 -3.34
C ASP A 119 -15.65 -10.49 -4.78
N ARG A 120 -15.43 -11.80 -4.97
CA ARG A 120 -15.63 -12.47 -6.26
C ARG A 120 -17.08 -12.41 -6.75
N ALA A 121 -18.05 -12.41 -5.85
CA ALA A 121 -19.46 -12.35 -6.22
C ALA A 121 -19.82 -10.96 -6.74
N GLN A 122 -19.33 -9.89 -6.12
CA GLN A 122 -19.48 -8.53 -6.63
C GLN A 122 -18.79 -8.37 -7.99
N LEU A 123 -17.53 -8.81 -8.13
CA LEU A 123 -16.82 -8.72 -9.40
C LEU A 123 -17.51 -9.50 -10.52
N ALA A 124 -18.07 -10.68 -10.23
CA ALA A 124 -18.86 -11.44 -11.20
C ALA A 124 -20.14 -10.69 -11.62
N ARG A 125 -20.85 -10.07 -10.66
CA ARG A 125 -22.01 -9.22 -10.97
C ARG A 125 -21.63 -8.03 -11.84
N ILE A 126 -20.57 -7.30 -11.47
CA ILE A 126 -20.05 -6.16 -12.26
C ILE A 126 -19.72 -6.61 -13.68
N ALA A 127 -18.96 -7.70 -13.84
CA ALA A 127 -18.59 -8.23 -15.15
C ALA A 127 -19.85 -8.55 -15.97
N SER A 128 -20.82 -9.26 -15.38
CA SER A 128 -22.09 -9.62 -16.03
C SER A 128 -23.00 -8.43 -16.39
N ALA A 129 -22.81 -7.28 -15.75
CA ALA A 129 -23.56 -6.07 -16.03
C ALA A 129 -22.98 -5.24 -17.19
N LEU A 130 -21.70 -5.46 -17.54
CA LEU A 130 -21.08 -4.82 -18.70
C LEU A 130 -21.70 -5.34 -20.01
N PRO A 131 -21.89 -4.48 -21.03
CA PRO A 131 -22.21 -4.93 -22.39
C PRO A 131 -21.21 -5.97 -22.89
N ASP A 132 -21.65 -6.93 -23.70
CA ASP A 132 -20.77 -7.99 -24.21
C ASP A 132 -19.58 -7.43 -24.99
N THR A 133 -19.75 -6.30 -25.69
CA THR A 133 -18.65 -5.60 -26.39
C THR A 133 -17.64 -4.93 -25.45
N LEU A 134 -17.90 -4.84 -24.14
CA LEU A 134 -17.03 -4.21 -23.14
C LEU A 134 -16.56 -5.19 -22.06
N ARG A 135 -17.10 -6.41 -22.02
CA ARG A 135 -16.78 -7.41 -21.01
C ARG A 135 -15.51 -8.18 -21.40
N PRO A 136 -14.36 -7.94 -20.74
CA PRO A 136 -13.13 -8.64 -21.08
C PRO A 136 -13.25 -10.13 -20.69
N VAL A 137 -12.78 -11.02 -21.56
CA VAL A 137 -12.69 -12.46 -21.25
C VAL A 137 -11.26 -13.00 -21.31
N LYS A 138 -10.34 -12.25 -21.94
CA LYS A 138 -8.92 -12.52 -21.93
C LYS A 138 -8.15 -11.23 -22.18
N VAL A 139 -7.39 -10.80 -21.20
CA VAL A 139 -6.65 -9.54 -21.23
C VAL A 139 -5.16 -9.80 -21.48
N LEU A 140 -4.56 -9.01 -22.38
CA LEU A 140 -3.12 -8.93 -22.56
C LEU A 140 -2.66 -7.55 -22.10
N VAL A 141 -1.59 -7.54 -21.30
CA VAL A 141 -0.99 -6.33 -20.74
C VAL A 141 0.34 -6.06 -21.44
N TYR A 142 0.55 -4.82 -21.85
CA TYR A 142 1.73 -4.41 -22.59
C TYR A 142 2.40 -3.21 -21.94
N ARG A 143 3.73 -3.22 -21.98
CA ARG A 143 4.56 -2.17 -21.40
C ARG A 143 5.42 -1.54 -22.47
N LEU A 144 5.55 -0.23 -22.41
CA LEU A 144 6.52 0.55 -23.16
C LEU A 144 7.43 1.27 -22.17
N GLN A 145 8.74 1.21 -22.42
CA GLN A 145 9.73 2.03 -21.73
C GLN A 145 10.23 3.13 -22.68
N TYR A 146 10.15 4.38 -22.24
CA TYR A 146 10.66 5.52 -22.99
C TYR A 146 12.18 5.60 -22.89
N GLY A 147 12.83 5.93 -24.01
CA GLY A 147 14.27 6.12 -24.07
C GLY A 147 15.10 4.83 -24.06
N THR A 148 14.46 3.65 -24.10
CA THR A 148 15.12 2.35 -24.20
C THR A 148 14.65 1.59 -25.44
N GLN A 149 15.43 0.60 -25.88
CA GLN A 149 14.98 -0.33 -26.90
C GLN A 149 14.01 -1.35 -26.28
N PRO A 150 12.93 -1.73 -26.98
CA PRO A 150 12.03 -2.77 -26.51
C PRO A 150 12.77 -4.12 -26.38
N GLN A 151 12.39 -4.93 -25.40
CA GLN A 151 12.95 -6.27 -25.22
C GLN A 151 12.63 -7.18 -26.41
N ASN A 152 11.44 -7.00 -27.00
CA ASN A 152 11.04 -7.62 -28.24
C ASN A 152 10.92 -6.57 -29.36
N PRO A 153 11.93 -6.42 -30.23
CA PRO A 153 11.87 -5.53 -31.38
C PRO A 153 10.70 -5.80 -32.34
N ASN A 154 10.19 -7.05 -32.35
CA ASN A 154 9.04 -7.47 -33.16
C ASN A 154 7.71 -7.38 -32.41
N GLY A 155 7.67 -6.74 -31.23
CA GLY A 155 6.46 -6.57 -30.43
C GLY A 155 5.37 -5.76 -31.17
N PRO A 156 4.12 -5.81 -30.69
CA PRO A 156 3.00 -5.10 -31.32
C PRO A 156 3.20 -3.59 -31.27
N ARG A 157 2.63 -2.90 -32.27
CA ARG A 157 2.74 -1.45 -32.46
C ARG A 157 1.37 -0.79 -32.46
N PHE A 158 0.96 -0.33 -31.28
CA PHE A 158 -0.40 0.15 -31.07
C PHE A 158 -0.61 1.61 -31.45
N ARG A 159 -1.79 1.88 -32.02
CA ARG A 159 -2.52 3.13 -31.81
C ARG A 159 -3.27 3.02 -30.48
N VAL A 160 -3.08 4.01 -29.62
CA VAL A 160 -3.60 3.94 -28.26
C VAL A 160 -4.94 4.67 -28.16
N LEU A 161 -5.99 3.94 -27.80
CA LEU A 161 -7.30 4.50 -27.49
C LEU A 161 -7.19 5.35 -26.21
N GLY A 162 -7.61 6.61 -26.30
CA GLY A 162 -7.51 7.59 -25.21
C GLY A 162 -6.23 8.42 -25.22
N ASP A 163 -5.31 8.19 -26.17
CA ASP A 163 -4.15 9.06 -26.44
C ASP A 163 -4.31 9.68 -27.84
N PRO A 164 -4.35 11.01 -27.99
CA PRO A 164 -4.46 11.67 -29.30
C PRO A 164 -3.20 11.52 -30.16
N SER A 165 -2.08 11.04 -29.60
CA SER A 165 -0.83 10.87 -30.34
C SER A 165 -0.97 9.85 -31.48
N PRO A 166 -0.56 10.20 -32.72
CA PRO A 166 -0.55 9.26 -33.84
C PRO A 166 0.64 8.28 -33.80
N ALA A 167 1.55 8.41 -32.82
CA ALA A 167 2.79 7.66 -32.75
C ALA A 167 2.54 6.17 -32.50
N ARG A 168 3.22 5.30 -33.28
CA ARG A 168 3.17 3.85 -33.14
C ARG A 168 4.49 3.32 -32.59
N GLN A 169 4.54 3.15 -31.27
CA GLN A 169 5.69 2.60 -30.56
C GLN A 169 5.55 1.09 -30.40
N THR A 170 6.68 0.39 -30.30
CA THR A 170 6.73 -1.06 -30.06
C THR A 170 6.59 -1.32 -28.57
N TYR A 171 5.69 -2.22 -28.20
CA TYR A 171 5.46 -2.60 -26.81
C TYR A 171 5.97 -4.01 -26.52
N ASP A 172 6.42 -4.23 -25.29
CA ASP A 172 6.70 -5.54 -24.75
C ASP A 172 5.43 -6.16 -24.15
N LEU A 173 5.13 -7.40 -24.52
CA LEU A 173 4.05 -8.18 -23.92
C LEU A 173 4.50 -8.65 -22.53
N LEU A 174 3.72 -8.33 -21.50
CA LEU A 174 3.92 -8.87 -20.16
C LEU A 174 3.33 -10.27 -20.05
N ARG A 175 3.98 -11.14 -19.27
CA ARG A 175 3.51 -12.52 -19.06
C ARG A 175 2.64 -12.62 -17.81
N GLU A 176 1.46 -13.17 -17.97
CA GLU A 176 0.57 -13.47 -16.84
C GLU A 176 1.24 -14.46 -15.89
N GLY A 177 1.11 -14.23 -14.58
CA GLY A 177 1.72 -15.00 -13.51
C GLY A 177 3.22 -14.76 -13.27
N VAL A 178 3.90 -14.04 -14.17
CA VAL A 178 5.32 -13.71 -14.04
C VAL A 178 5.56 -12.22 -13.90
N ASP A 179 4.94 -11.42 -14.77
CA ASP A 179 5.09 -9.97 -14.80
C ASP A 179 3.87 -9.26 -14.17
N TYR A 180 2.70 -9.92 -14.17
CA TYR A 180 1.47 -9.44 -13.54
C TYR A 180 0.54 -10.59 -13.12
N TYR A 181 -0.35 -10.32 -12.17
CA TYR A 181 -1.49 -11.15 -11.78
C TYR A 181 -2.74 -10.62 -12.47
N MET A 182 -3.53 -11.51 -13.07
CA MET A 182 -4.85 -11.21 -13.60
C MET A 182 -5.91 -11.80 -12.67
N ASP A 183 -6.88 -11.00 -12.23
CA ASP A 183 -8.00 -11.55 -11.47
C ASP A 183 -8.94 -12.36 -12.40
N PRO A 184 -9.52 -13.48 -11.93
CA PRO A 184 -10.45 -14.29 -12.73
C PRO A 184 -11.64 -13.53 -13.32
N SER A 185 -12.09 -12.42 -12.71
CA SER A 185 -13.14 -11.56 -13.28
C SER A 185 -12.72 -10.84 -14.56
N GLN A 186 -11.41 -10.80 -14.85
CA GLN A 186 -10.79 -10.01 -15.90
C GLN A 186 -10.97 -8.49 -15.76
N LEU A 187 -11.51 -8.01 -14.64
CA LEU A 187 -11.80 -6.58 -14.43
C LEU A 187 -10.63 -5.78 -13.84
N TRP A 188 -9.65 -6.46 -13.24
CA TRP A 188 -8.48 -5.82 -12.68
C TRP A 188 -7.26 -6.74 -12.72
N PHE A 189 -6.08 -6.12 -12.60
CA PHE A 189 -4.81 -6.81 -12.56
C PHE A 189 -3.81 -6.07 -11.67
N ALA A 190 -2.78 -6.78 -11.22
CA ALA A 190 -1.69 -6.23 -10.42
C ALA A 190 -0.33 -6.54 -11.04
N LEU A 191 0.52 -5.53 -11.20
CA LEU A 191 1.88 -5.74 -11.64
C LEU A 191 2.71 -6.36 -10.51
N VAL A 192 3.63 -7.27 -10.86
CA VAL A 192 4.64 -7.76 -9.91
C VAL A 192 5.57 -6.60 -9.51
N ARG A 193 5.99 -5.82 -10.51
CA ARG A 193 6.81 -4.61 -10.34
C ARG A 193 5.99 -3.37 -10.70
N PRO A 194 5.86 -2.40 -9.77
CA PRO A 194 5.18 -1.14 -10.04
C PRO A 194 5.70 -0.46 -11.31
N LEU A 195 4.82 0.28 -11.98
CA LEU A 195 5.16 1.06 -13.17
C LEU A 195 6.05 2.25 -12.79
N ASN A 196 7.12 2.49 -13.55
CA ASN A 196 7.88 3.72 -13.43
C ASN A 196 7.03 4.91 -13.92
N PRO A 197 6.73 5.90 -13.05
CA PRO A 197 5.79 6.96 -13.37
C PRO A 197 6.33 7.99 -14.39
N THR A 198 7.64 8.03 -14.64
CA THR A 198 8.25 9.02 -15.54
C THR A 198 8.68 8.44 -16.87
N SER A 199 8.95 7.14 -16.94
CA SER A 199 9.52 6.51 -18.12
C SER A 199 8.75 5.29 -18.64
N GLU A 200 7.62 4.90 -18.03
CA GLU A 200 6.85 3.75 -18.50
C GLU A 200 5.40 4.10 -18.84
N ARG A 201 4.91 3.46 -19.91
CA ARG A 201 3.51 3.44 -20.32
C ARG A 201 2.98 2.02 -20.25
N LEU A 202 1.74 1.90 -19.81
CA LEU A 202 1.00 0.66 -19.68
C LEU A 202 -0.29 0.73 -20.50
N VAL A 203 -0.50 -0.27 -21.35
CA VAL A 203 -1.72 -0.40 -22.16
C VAL A 203 -2.25 -1.83 -22.08
N VAL A 204 -3.53 -2.00 -22.38
CA VAL A 204 -4.18 -3.32 -22.43
C VAL A 204 -4.98 -3.50 -23.72
N ALA A 205 -4.99 -4.72 -24.23
CA ALA A 205 -5.94 -5.15 -25.24
C ALA A 205 -6.58 -6.47 -24.78
N TYR A 206 -7.85 -6.68 -25.09
CA TYR A 206 -8.60 -7.83 -24.60
C TYR A 206 -9.60 -8.37 -25.62
N TYR A 207 -9.84 -9.67 -25.52
CA TYR A 207 -10.95 -10.34 -26.20
C TYR A 207 -12.24 -10.10 -25.41
N VAL A 208 -13.35 -10.09 -26.15
CA VAL A 208 -14.71 -10.08 -25.59
C VAL A 208 -15.46 -11.35 -26.02
N ARG A 209 -16.56 -11.69 -25.35
CA ARG A 209 -17.39 -12.86 -25.70
C ARG A 209 -18.70 -12.39 -26.32
N ILE A 210 -18.82 -12.51 -27.64
CA ILE A 210 -20.05 -12.13 -28.39
C ILE A 210 -20.62 -13.41 -29.02
N GLY A 211 -21.89 -13.69 -28.79
CA GLY A 211 -22.54 -14.89 -29.31
C GLY A 211 -21.85 -16.20 -28.88
N GLY A 212 -21.24 -16.22 -27.70
CA GLY A 212 -20.52 -17.39 -27.17
C GLY A 212 -19.11 -17.60 -27.74
N ARG A 213 -18.58 -16.68 -28.56
CA ARG A 213 -17.22 -16.78 -29.15
C ARG A 213 -16.32 -15.65 -28.68
N ASP A 214 -15.07 -15.99 -28.39
CA ASP A 214 -14.02 -14.99 -28.16
C ASP A 214 -13.82 -14.20 -29.46
N THR A 215 -13.97 -12.89 -29.37
CA THR A 215 -14.03 -11.97 -30.51
C THR A 215 -13.13 -10.77 -30.23
N VAL A 216 -12.39 -10.34 -31.25
CA VAL A 216 -11.65 -9.07 -31.22
C VAL A 216 -12.64 -7.94 -31.54
N TRP A 217 -12.82 -7.02 -30.61
CA TRP A 217 -13.66 -5.84 -30.81
C TRP A 217 -12.82 -4.57 -30.66
N THR A 218 -12.35 -4.05 -31.80
CA THR A 218 -11.28 -3.04 -31.83
C THR A 218 -11.62 -1.75 -31.12
N THR A 219 -12.89 -1.31 -31.14
CA THR A 219 -13.27 0.00 -30.58
C THR A 219 -13.25 0.05 -29.06
N THR A 220 -13.27 -1.10 -28.38
CA THR A 220 -13.30 -1.19 -26.91
C THR A 220 -12.19 -2.08 -26.38
N GLY A 221 -12.03 -3.28 -26.95
CA GLY A 221 -11.03 -4.27 -26.57
C GLY A 221 -9.67 -4.07 -27.23
N GLY A 222 -9.58 -3.27 -28.31
CA GLY A 222 -8.35 -3.17 -29.09
C GLY A 222 -8.06 -4.44 -29.89
N THR A 223 -6.78 -4.70 -30.18
CA THR A 223 -6.28 -5.90 -30.88
C THR A 223 -5.25 -6.62 -29.98
N PRO A 224 -5.59 -7.77 -29.38
CA PRO A 224 -4.71 -8.50 -28.45
C PRO A 224 -3.59 -9.26 -29.17
N ASP A 225 -2.78 -8.53 -29.93
CA ASP A 225 -1.71 -9.07 -30.75
C ASP A 225 -0.42 -9.25 -29.95
N VAL A 226 0.39 -10.22 -30.35
CA VAL A 226 1.67 -10.53 -29.68
C VAL A 226 2.89 -10.05 -30.46
N GLN A 227 2.71 -9.68 -31.73
CA GLN A 227 3.77 -9.22 -32.64
C GLN A 227 3.24 -8.08 -33.52
N ALA A 228 4.16 -7.31 -34.11
CA ALA A 228 3.82 -6.33 -35.12
C ALA A 228 3.16 -6.99 -36.33
N THR A 229 2.14 -6.34 -36.87
CA THR A 229 1.50 -6.75 -38.13
C THR A 229 1.42 -5.57 -39.10
N ALA A 230 1.06 -5.85 -40.36
CA ALA A 230 0.81 -4.80 -41.36
C ALA A 230 -0.49 -4.03 -41.09
N ALA A 231 -1.43 -4.62 -40.36
CA ALA A 231 -2.70 -3.98 -40.00
C ALA A 231 -2.53 -3.02 -38.81
N ASP A 232 -3.49 -2.10 -38.66
CA ASP A 232 -3.52 -1.22 -37.50
C ASP A 232 -3.85 -2.02 -36.24
N GLN A 233 -2.98 -1.91 -35.24
CA GLN A 233 -3.15 -2.54 -33.93
C GLN A 233 -3.63 -1.50 -32.93
N TRP A 234 -4.51 -1.88 -32.01
CA TRP A 234 -5.14 -0.97 -31.06
C TRP A 234 -5.00 -1.45 -29.62
N ALA A 235 -4.73 -0.55 -28.68
CA ALA A 235 -4.73 -0.87 -27.26
C ALA A 235 -5.32 0.28 -26.44
N ASN A 236 -5.85 -0.01 -25.27
CA ASN A 236 -6.40 0.97 -24.36
C ASN A 236 -5.33 1.51 -23.42
N LEU A 237 -5.25 2.84 -23.29
CA LEU A 237 -4.39 3.47 -22.29
C LEU A 237 -4.83 3.07 -20.87
N VAL A 238 -3.89 2.54 -20.09
CA VAL A 238 -4.09 2.31 -18.65
C VAL A 238 -3.39 3.38 -17.83
N SER A 239 -2.11 3.62 -18.11
CA SER A 239 -1.32 4.62 -17.41
C SER A 239 -0.13 5.04 -18.26
N ASP A 240 0.27 6.30 -18.15
CA ASP A 240 1.53 6.82 -18.66
C ASP A 240 1.96 8.04 -17.81
N PRO A 241 3.12 8.66 -18.09
CA PRO A 241 3.59 9.83 -17.33
C PRO A 241 2.69 11.07 -17.46
N GLY A 242 1.88 11.16 -18.52
CA GLY A 242 0.94 12.26 -18.75
C GLY A 242 -0.44 12.05 -18.13
N VAL A 243 -0.74 10.85 -17.62
CA VAL A 243 -2.00 10.56 -16.93
C VAL A 243 -2.02 11.22 -15.55
N GLY A 244 -2.87 12.23 -15.39
CA GLY A 244 -3.17 12.92 -14.13
C GLY A 244 -4.69 13.05 -13.91
N PRO A 245 -5.16 13.70 -12.82
CA PRO A 245 -6.56 13.69 -12.38
C PRO A 245 -7.63 14.08 -13.42
N GLY A 246 -7.26 14.85 -14.44
CA GLY A 246 -8.18 15.22 -15.54
C GLY A 246 -8.25 14.23 -16.70
N SER A 247 -7.37 13.22 -16.72
CA SER A 247 -7.26 12.27 -17.83
C SER A 247 -8.29 11.14 -17.69
N PRO A 248 -8.95 10.69 -18.78
CA PRO A 248 -9.89 9.56 -18.72
C PRO A 248 -9.29 8.28 -18.12
N ALA A 249 -8.00 8.03 -18.36
CA ALA A 249 -7.28 6.86 -17.84
C ALA A 249 -6.91 6.97 -16.35
N PHE A 250 -7.07 8.14 -15.71
CA PHE A 250 -6.64 8.36 -14.33
C PHE A 250 -7.31 7.39 -13.34
N ASP A 251 -8.61 7.17 -13.53
CA ASP A 251 -9.42 6.33 -12.65
C ASP A 251 -9.10 4.84 -12.82
N ARG A 252 -8.31 4.45 -13.83
CA ARG A 252 -7.90 3.05 -14.00
C ARG A 252 -6.92 2.57 -12.95
N GLU A 253 -6.16 3.46 -12.31
CA GLU A 253 -5.31 3.06 -11.19
C GLU A 253 -6.13 2.93 -9.91
N ILE A 254 -6.01 1.79 -9.25
CA ILE A 254 -6.73 1.48 -8.02
C ILE A 254 -5.96 2.08 -6.85
N ARG A 255 -6.55 3.10 -6.21
CA ARG A 255 -5.92 3.88 -5.13
C ARG A 255 -6.55 3.61 -3.77
N SER A 256 -6.91 2.37 -3.53
CA SER A 256 -7.56 1.93 -2.28
C SER A 256 -6.91 0.67 -1.71
N VAL A 257 -5.65 0.44 -2.09
CA VAL A 257 -4.84 -0.74 -1.74
C VAL A 257 -3.63 -0.28 -0.92
N TYR A 258 -3.36 -0.96 0.19
CA TYR A 258 -2.31 -0.61 1.14
C TYR A 258 -1.44 -1.82 1.43
N ARG A 259 -0.12 -1.63 1.41
CA ARG A 259 0.84 -2.69 1.70
C ARG A 259 1.05 -2.82 3.20
N ILE A 260 0.82 -4.02 3.73
CA ILE A 260 0.87 -4.31 5.16
C ILE A 260 2.04 -5.24 5.55
N GLY A 261 2.67 -5.91 4.59
CA GLY A 261 3.80 -6.79 4.87
C GLY A 261 4.40 -7.45 3.63
N GLY A 262 5.55 -8.10 3.83
CA GLY A 262 6.20 -8.94 2.82
C GLY A 262 5.54 -10.32 2.69
N GLU A 263 6.09 -11.17 1.83
CA GLU A 263 5.59 -12.53 1.56
C GLU A 263 5.63 -13.43 2.81
N ASP A 264 6.64 -13.24 3.66
CA ASP A 264 6.88 -14.00 4.90
C ASP A 264 5.89 -13.68 6.03
N MET A 265 5.07 -12.63 5.88
CA MET A 265 4.09 -12.29 6.90
C MET A 265 2.96 -13.32 6.93
N ALA A 266 2.78 -13.93 8.11
CA ALA A 266 1.66 -14.82 8.37
C ALA A 266 0.34 -14.03 8.27
N ARG A 267 -0.57 -14.43 7.38
CA ARG A 267 -1.87 -13.74 7.22
C ARG A 267 -2.62 -13.70 8.55
N SER A 268 -2.64 -14.81 9.29
CA SER A 268 -3.35 -14.94 10.58
C SER A 268 -2.83 -14.03 11.69
N SER A 269 -1.62 -13.47 11.58
CA SER A 269 -1.09 -12.54 12.59
C SER A 269 -1.51 -11.09 12.35
N VAL A 270 -2.18 -10.78 11.24
CA VAL A 270 -2.58 -9.40 10.90
C VAL A 270 -3.74 -8.96 11.78
N GLN A 271 -3.51 -7.89 12.53
CA GLN A 271 -4.54 -7.11 13.22
C GLN A 271 -4.60 -5.73 12.58
N LEU A 272 -5.82 -5.22 12.37
CA LEU A 272 -6.03 -3.89 11.79
C LEU A 272 -6.93 -3.06 12.70
N ARG A 273 -6.57 -1.79 12.87
CA ARG A 273 -7.42 -0.72 13.42
C ARG A 273 -7.46 0.40 12.39
N VAL A 274 -8.62 1.04 12.26
CA VAL A 274 -8.77 2.23 11.44
C VAL A 274 -9.25 3.37 12.33
N PHE A 275 -8.55 4.48 12.28
CA PHE A 275 -8.81 5.64 13.11
C PHE A 275 -8.71 6.93 12.31
N ALA A 276 -9.37 7.98 12.78
CA ALA A 276 -9.28 9.33 12.29
C ALA A 276 -8.62 10.26 13.33
N GLY A 277 -8.15 11.42 12.88
CA GLY A 277 -7.42 12.37 13.71
C GLY A 277 -6.02 11.86 14.11
N ALA A 278 -5.54 12.26 15.29
CA ALA A 278 -4.21 11.87 15.78
C ALA A 278 -4.17 10.44 16.38
N GLY A 279 -5.04 9.52 15.94
CA GLY A 279 -5.09 8.16 16.47
C GLY A 279 -6.18 7.89 17.50
N GLU A 280 -7.05 8.87 17.77
CA GLU A 280 -7.92 8.85 18.95
C GLU A 280 -9.35 8.38 18.65
N GLN A 281 -9.76 8.37 17.37
CA GLN A 281 -11.15 8.13 17.00
C GLN A 281 -11.29 6.91 16.09
N GLU A 282 -11.82 5.81 16.61
CA GLU A 282 -12.11 4.58 15.83
C GLU A 282 -13.57 4.46 15.39
N ARG A 283 -14.42 5.35 15.88
CA ARG A 283 -15.86 5.36 15.61
C ARG A 283 -16.21 6.52 14.68
N PRO A 284 -16.97 6.29 13.60
CA PRO A 284 -17.46 7.34 12.73
C PRO A 284 -18.29 8.38 13.50
N ILE A 285 -18.15 9.65 13.12
CA ILE A 285 -18.95 10.75 13.70
C ILE A 285 -20.41 10.68 13.23
N ALA A 286 -20.66 10.10 12.06
CA ALA A 286 -21.97 9.97 11.44
C ALA A 286 -22.08 8.68 10.62
N GLY A 287 -23.33 8.29 10.35
CA GLY A 287 -23.66 7.10 9.57
C GLY A 287 -24.03 5.89 10.44
N PRO A 288 -24.45 4.78 9.80
CA PRO A 288 -24.94 3.60 10.50
C PRO A 288 -23.84 2.66 11.02
N ALA A 289 -22.58 2.89 10.63
CA ALA A 289 -21.45 2.03 11.00
C ALA A 289 -20.98 2.29 12.44
N GLN A 290 -20.69 1.21 13.17
CA GLN A 290 -20.23 1.27 14.56
C GLN A 290 -18.73 1.58 14.68
N THR A 291 -17.94 1.24 13.66
CA THR A 291 -16.49 1.44 13.59
C THR A 291 -16.08 1.86 12.18
N TYR A 292 -14.91 2.47 12.04
CA TYR A 292 -14.34 2.73 10.71
C TYR A 292 -14.00 1.42 9.97
N LEU A 293 -13.63 0.36 10.69
CA LEU A 293 -13.48 -0.98 10.08
C LEU A 293 -14.76 -1.43 9.38
N GLN A 294 -15.92 -1.29 10.04
CA GLN A 294 -17.20 -1.63 9.44
C GLN A 294 -17.56 -0.68 8.31
N MET A 295 -17.34 0.63 8.50
CA MET A 295 -17.65 1.66 7.51
C MET A 295 -16.95 1.40 6.16
N PHE A 296 -15.68 1.00 6.21
CA PHE A 296 -14.87 0.70 5.02
C PHE A 296 -14.95 -0.78 4.59
N GLY A 297 -15.89 -1.54 5.13
CA GLY A 297 -16.10 -2.94 4.77
C GLY A 297 -14.97 -3.89 5.14
N LEU A 298 -14.08 -3.51 6.08
CA LEU A 298 -12.93 -4.29 6.53
C LEU A 298 -13.25 -5.24 7.69
N ALA A 299 -14.39 -5.04 8.34
CA ALA A 299 -14.80 -5.82 9.50
C ALA A 299 -15.41 -7.18 9.13
N GLN A 300 -15.43 -8.11 10.09
CA GLN A 300 -16.17 -9.36 10.00
C GLN A 300 -17.68 -9.08 9.94
N ALA A 301 -18.41 -9.88 9.15
CA ALA A 301 -19.84 -9.68 8.93
C ALA A 301 -20.68 -9.67 10.21
N ASN A 302 -20.26 -10.43 11.24
CA ASN A 302 -20.92 -10.53 12.53
C ASN A 302 -20.22 -9.75 13.65
N ASN A 303 -19.11 -9.07 13.39
CA ASN A 303 -18.36 -8.32 14.39
C ASN A 303 -17.67 -7.09 13.78
N SER A 304 -18.26 -5.92 14.03
CA SER A 304 -17.76 -4.63 13.52
C SER A 304 -16.40 -4.21 14.08
N GLU A 305 -15.95 -4.76 15.20
CA GLU A 305 -14.68 -4.41 15.86
C GLU A 305 -13.52 -5.33 15.45
N ARG A 306 -13.81 -6.42 14.72
CA ARG A 306 -12.80 -7.39 14.29
C ARG A 306 -12.53 -7.28 12.80
N PHE A 307 -11.25 -7.16 12.45
CA PHE A 307 -10.80 -7.21 11.06
C PHE A 307 -11.07 -8.59 10.44
N ASP A 308 -11.61 -8.61 9.23
CA ASP A 308 -11.84 -9.83 8.46
C ASP A 308 -10.58 -10.22 7.68
N VAL A 309 -9.59 -10.72 8.39
CA VAL A 309 -8.29 -11.10 7.83
C VAL A 309 -8.39 -12.11 6.68
N GLU A 310 -9.41 -12.98 6.72
CA GLU A 310 -9.56 -14.03 5.73
C GLU A 310 -9.97 -13.47 4.37
N ASN A 311 -10.92 -12.53 4.36
CA ASN A 311 -11.47 -11.95 3.13
C ASN A 311 -10.82 -10.62 2.72
N ARG A 312 -10.07 -9.96 3.60
CA ARG A 312 -9.56 -8.58 3.38
C ARG A 312 -8.06 -8.47 3.13
N VAL A 313 -7.32 -9.58 3.27
CA VAL A 313 -5.89 -9.62 2.93
C VAL A 313 -5.69 -10.35 1.60
N TRP A 314 -5.03 -9.70 0.66
CA TRP A 314 -4.58 -10.29 -0.61
C TRP A 314 -3.06 -10.52 -0.60
N PRO A 315 -2.54 -11.56 -1.29
CA PRO A 315 -3.26 -12.61 -2.03
C PRO A 315 -4.08 -13.54 -1.12
N ARG A 316 -5.22 -14.03 -1.63
CA ARG A 316 -6.02 -15.06 -0.96
C ARG A 316 -5.33 -16.42 -1.10
N PRO A 317 -5.58 -17.40 -0.21
CA PRO A 317 -5.03 -18.75 -0.32
C PRO A 317 -5.34 -19.45 -1.65
N SER A 318 -6.45 -19.07 -2.29
CA SER A 318 -6.89 -19.60 -3.58
C SER A 318 -6.46 -18.77 -4.78
N ASP A 319 -5.73 -17.66 -4.59
CA ASP A 319 -5.24 -16.86 -5.71
C ASP A 319 -3.94 -17.47 -6.29
N PRO A 320 -3.81 -17.54 -7.63
CA PRO A 320 -2.58 -18.02 -8.26
C PRO A 320 -1.38 -17.13 -7.88
N ASN A 321 -0.20 -17.75 -7.73
CA ASN A 321 1.08 -17.09 -7.43
C ASN A 321 1.15 -16.37 -6.08
N ILE A 322 0.49 -16.91 -5.04
CA ILE A 322 0.48 -16.40 -3.65
C ILE A 322 1.85 -16.06 -3.04
N ASN A 323 2.93 -16.66 -3.55
CA ASN A 323 4.29 -16.49 -3.07
C ASN A 323 5.09 -15.40 -3.81
N ASN A 324 4.52 -14.73 -4.82
CA ASN A 324 5.24 -13.72 -5.62
C ASN A 324 4.78 -12.28 -5.33
N TYR A 325 3.93 -12.09 -4.32
CA TYR A 325 3.32 -10.80 -4.01
C TYR A 325 3.34 -10.49 -2.51
N SER A 326 3.71 -9.24 -2.20
CA SER A 326 3.54 -8.64 -0.88
C SER A 326 2.08 -8.69 -0.43
N ARG A 327 1.87 -8.84 0.88
CA ARG A 327 0.53 -8.83 1.46
C ARG A 327 -0.02 -7.40 1.47
N ILE A 328 -1.24 -7.24 1.00
CA ILE A 328 -1.96 -5.96 0.91
C ILE A 328 -3.38 -6.08 1.46
N ILE A 329 -3.92 -4.96 1.92
CA ILE A 329 -5.34 -4.79 2.27
C ILE A 329 -5.95 -3.81 1.28
N ARG A 330 -7.21 -4.08 0.90
CA ARG A 330 -8.04 -3.07 0.22
C ARG A 330 -9.01 -2.43 1.21
N VAL A 331 -9.03 -1.11 1.26
CA VAL A 331 -10.05 -0.30 1.95
C VAL A 331 -11.12 0.07 0.92
N ASN A 332 -12.40 -0.17 1.23
CA ASN A 332 -13.53 0.20 0.35
C ASN A 332 -14.07 1.57 0.74
#